data_AF-A0A2E7CKV5-F1
#
_entry.id   AF-A0A2E7CKV5-F1
#
_cell.length_a   1.000
_cell.length_b   1.000
_cell.length_c   1.000
_cell.angle_alpha   90.00
_cell.angle_beta   90.00
_cell.angle_gamma   90.00
#
_symmetry.space_group_name_H-M   'P 1'
#
loop_
_entity.id
_entity.type
_entity.pdbx_description
1 polymer ?
#
loop_
_entity_poly.entity_id
_entity_poly.type
_entity_poly.pdbx_seq_one_letter_code
_entity_poly.pdbx_strand_id
1 'polypeptide(L)'
;MLIFAFLACGDKDSSDSATQQAPEPTTEPAGEPATEPASEPGGEPATEPATEPATEPASEPASETPPSREELCEDWCHVTESNCAEYAVHPHESCLDFCNHELQVIPDGAADDTEGNSLYCRINHANNAASLQGAELHSSCEAASFNGGGVCGNTCENYCAQVDMTCNPDNNSEYNGAPNYSSQEECIQICETEFTGQPLPNPPVPITNFGYGNTADCRYYHIKVSMMHADGGPAAYSMHCPHGSAPSTSDTCDDEAKPNMANYCSFVTTFCTDEHALFENNDVAGCMGIMNPLTPMPYAEGPFPSFQDSSGSTMGCLNYWAYQTALDSANCAKADWREENWVSNGGQGICHP
;
A
#
# COMPACT_ATOMS: atom_id res chain seq x y z
N MET A 1 18.91 -24.54 60.34
CA MET A 1 19.20 -25.55 59.29
C MET A 1 20.28 -24.93 58.41
N LEU A 2 21.42 -25.62 58.26
CA LEU A 2 22.55 -25.24 57.37
C LEU A 2 22.06 -25.04 55.92
N ILE A 3 22.70 -24.29 55.00
CA ILE A 3 24.04 -24.51 54.40
C ILE A 3 24.53 -23.23 53.66
N PHE A 4 25.86 -23.19 53.51
CA PHE A 4 26.82 -22.18 53.02
C PHE A 4 26.70 -21.60 51.60
N ALA A 5 27.34 -20.44 51.47
CA ALA A 5 27.65 -19.62 50.30
C ALA A 5 28.82 -20.14 49.45
N PHE A 6 28.92 -19.65 48.20
CA PHE A 6 30.18 -19.41 47.49
C PHE A 6 30.10 -18.16 46.59
N LEU A 7 31.08 -17.27 46.80
CA LEU A 7 31.46 -16.10 45.99
C LEU A 7 32.81 -16.43 45.33
N ALA A 8 33.06 -15.96 44.11
CA ALA A 8 34.40 -15.66 43.62
C ALA A 8 34.37 -14.68 42.43
N CYS A 9 35.02 -13.53 42.60
CA CYS A 9 35.50 -12.62 41.55
C CYS A 9 37.00 -12.85 41.32
N GLY A 10 37.49 -12.49 40.14
CA GLY A 10 38.93 -12.37 39.84
C GLY A 10 39.21 -11.25 38.85
N ASP A 11 39.92 -10.21 39.33
CA ASP A 11 40.58 -9.14 38.56
C ASP A 11 41.95 -9.58 38.00
N LYS A 12 42.41 -8.94 36.91
CA LYS A 12 43.78 -8.36 36.80
C LYS A 12 44.06 -7.55 35.50
N ASP A 13 44.36 -6.27 35.72
CA ASP A 13 45.47 -5.41 35.22
C ASP A 13 45.79 -5.19 33.72
N SER A 14 45.47 -3.98 33.24
CA SER A 14 46.35 -2.80 32.95
C SER A 14 47.69 -2.90 32.16
N SER A 15 47.79 -2.18 31.03
CA SER A 15 48.77 -1.09 30.72
C SER A 15 48.61 -0.64 29.24
N ASP A 16 48.21 0.59 28.93
CA ASP A 16 49.02 1.82 28.74
C ASP A 16 50.04 1.77 27.58
N SER A 17 49.83 2.55 26.51
CA SER A 17 50.77 3.61 26.06
C SER A 17 50.28 4.32 24.80
N ALA A 18 50.50 5.63 24.78
CA ALA A 18 50.00 6.60 23.81
C ALA A 18 51.05 7.01 22.74
N THR A 19 50.53 7.76 21.76
CA THR A 19 51.10 8.93 21.07
C THR A 19 51.83 8.82 19.72
N GLN A 20 51.38 9.72 18.82
CA GLN A 20 52.13 10.54 17.82
C GLN A 20 52.49 9.84 16.49
N GLN A 21 52.39 10.45 15.30
CA GLN A 21 52.38 11.85 14.83
C GLN A 21 51.97 11.86 13.33
N ALA A 22 51.41 12.98 12.82
CA ALA A 22 51.38 13.33 11.38
C ALA A 22 52.68 14.04 10.97
N PRO A 23 53.06 14.09 9.67
CA PRO A 23 52.68 15.26 8.85
C PRO A 23 52.49 15.01 7.32
N GLU A 24 51.82 15.96 6.65
CA GLU A 24 51.85 16.26 5.19
C GLU A 24 53.27 16.73 4.71
N PRO A 25 53.62 17.05 3.41
CA PRO A 25 52.74 17.47 2.29
C PRO A 25 53.20 17.19 0.82
N THR A 26 52.38 17.73 -0.11
CA THR A 26 52.66 18.23 -1.50
C THR A 26 53.13 17.27 -2.62
N THR A 27 52.42 17.30 -3.76
CA THR A 27 52.94 17.75 -5.09
C THR A 27 51.86 17.74 -6.20
N GLU A 28 51.64 18.90 -6.80
CA GLU A 28 51.11 19.11 -8.16
C GLU A 28 52.22 18.78 -9.20
N PRO A 29 51.92 18.48 -10.48
CA PRO A 29 51.81 19.58 -11.45
C PRO A 29 50.80 19.40 -12.61
N ALA A 30 50.49 20.56 -13.18
CA ALA A 30 49.67 20.89 -14.36
C ALA A 30 50.06 20.23 -15.69
N GLY A 31 49.11 20.23 -16.64
CA GLY A 31 49.37 20.04 -18.06
C GLY A 31 48.12 20.02 -18.95
N GLU A 32 47.54 21.19 -19.26
CA GLU A 32 46.91 21.45 -20.58
C GLU A 32 48.03 21.80 -21.58
N PRO A 33 47.88 21.53 -22.90
CA PRO A 33 47.25 22.54 -23.77
C PRO A 33 46.39 21.99 -24.94
N ALA A 34 45.24 22.63 -25.12
CA ALA A 34 44.76 23.35 -26.31
C ALA A 34 44.95 22.81 -27.76
N THR A 35 43.88 23.05 -28.56
CA THR A 35 43.83 23.45 -30.00
C THR A 35 44.11 22.37 -31.07
N GLU A 36 43.43 22.25 -32.22
CA GLU A 36 42.44 23.02 -33.01
C GLU A 36 41.72 22.05 -33.99
N PRO A 37 40.57 22.43 -34.59
CA PRO A 37 39.86 21.64 -35.59
C PRO A 37 40.40 21.87 -37.02
N ALA A 38 40.38 20.83 -37.86
CA ALA A 38 40.65 20.98 -39.29
C ALA A 38 39.37 20.80 -40.11
N SER A 39 38.93 21.91 -40.69
CA SER A 39 37.95 22.01 -41.77
C SER A 39 38.56 21.51 -43.10
N GLU A 40 37.80 20.76 -43.90
CA GLU A 40 37.34 21.18 -45.23
C GLU A 40 36.51 20.07 -45.91
N PRO A 41 35.33 20.41 -46.46
CA PRO A 41 34.55 19.52 -47.33
C PRO A 41 34.90 19.79 -48.81
N GLY A 42 35.19 18.74 -49.57
CA GLY A 42 35.42 18.83 -51.01
C GLY A 42 34.34 18.08 -51.80
N GLY A 43 33.61 18.79 -52.66
CA GLY A 43 32.74 18.18 -53.68
C GLY A 43 31.57 19.05 -54.15
N GLU A 44 31.81 19.83 -55.19
CA GLU A 44 30.90 20.70 -55.95
C GLU A 44 29.72 19.97 -56.68
N PRO A 45 28.75 20.72 -57.27
CA PRO A 45 27.34 20.36 -57.35
C PRO A 45 26.92 19.72 -58.69
N ALA A 46 25.82 18.96 -58.65
CA ALA A 46 25.03 18.61 -59.83
C ALA A 46 23.62 19.21 -59.70
N THR A 47 23.36 20.28 -60.47
CA THR A 47 22.05 20.62 -61.06
C THR A 47 21.61 19.43 -61.94
N GLU A 48 20.34 19.00 -62.06
CA GLU A 48 19.05 19.69 -62.20
C GLU A 48 17.91 18.60 -62.22
N PRO A 49 16.61 18.88 -62.47
CA PRO A 49 15.56 19.15 -61.48
C PRO A 49 14.35 18.16 -61.48
N ALA A 50 13.43 18.41 -60.53
CA ALA A 50 11.99 18.10 -60.55
C ALA A 50 11.52 16.63 -60.59
N THR A 51 11.21 16.11 -59.40
CA THR A 51 10.00 15.31 -59.18
C THR A 51 9.26 15.90 -58.00
N GLU A 52 7.99 16.21 -58.22
CA GLU A 52 7.01 16.74 -57.27
C GLU A 52 7.12 16.05 -55.90
N PRO A 53 7.08 16.78 -54.76
CA PRO A 53 6.63 16.14 -53.55
C PRO A 53 5.13 15.91 -53.74
N ALA A 54 4.75 14.62 -53.86
CA ALA A 54 3.40 14.23 -53.53
C ALA A 54 3.12 14.81 -52.14
N THR A 55 2.25 15.81 -52.12
CA THR A 55 1.63 16.31 -50.90
C THR A 55 0.75 15.17 -50.43
N GLU A 56 1.35 14.21 -49.72
CA GLU A 56 0.57 13.47 -48.74
C GLU A 56 -0.04 14.54 -47.83
N PRO A 57 -1.36 14.53 -47.61
CA PRO A 57 -1.89 15.31 -46.52
C PRO A 57 -1.18 14.74 -45.30
N ALA A 58 -0.31 15.53 -44.68
CA ALA A 58 -0.05 15.34 -43.27
C ALA A 58 -1.44 15.30 -42.66
N SER A 59 -1.89 14.09 -42.30
CA SER A 59 -3.01 13.90 -41.42
C SER A 59 -2.79 14.92 -40.32
N GLU A 60 -3.70 15.89 -40.24
CA GLU A 60 -3.74 16.80 -39.11
C GLU A 60 -3.47 15.97 -37.86
N PRO A 61 -2.59 16.40 -36.94
CA PRO A 61 -2.53 15.71 -35.66
C PRO A 61 -3.97 15.70 -35.18
N ALA A 62 -4.56 14.50 -35.06
CA ALA A 62 -5.82 14.37 -34.39
C ALA A 62 -5.60 15.16 -33.10
N SER A 63 -6.42 16.20 -32.91
CA SER A 63 -6.47 16.90 -31.65
C SER A 63 -7.04 15.85 -30.69
N GLU A 64 -6.18 14.95 -30.24
CA GLU A 64 -6.49 13.92 -29.27
C GLU A 64 -6.84 14.72 -28.03
N THR A 65 -8.16 14.84 -27.85
CA THR A 65 -8.69 15.36 -26.61
C THR A 65 -8.15 14.41 -25.55
N PRO A 66 -7.49 14.91 -24.50
CA PRO A 66 -7.00 14.04 -23.43
C PRO A 66 -8.17 13.19 -22.92
N PRO A 67 -7.92 11.92 -22.55
CA PRO A 67 -8.98 11.03 -22.08
C PRO A 67 -9.69 11.68 -20.89
N SER A 68 -10.99 11.40 -20.78
CA SER A 68 -11.75 11.75 -19.59
C SER A 68 -11.22 10.99 -18.36
N ARG A 69 -11.49 11.51 -17.16
CA ARG A 69 -11.13 10.84 -15.90
C ARG A 69 -11.70 9.42 -15.84
N GLU A 70 -12.94 9.23 -16.31
CA GLU A 70 -13.60 7.93 -16.35
C GLU A 70 -12.84 6.92 -17.23
N GLU A 71 -12.41 7.35 -18.41
CA GLU A 71 -11.59 6.52 -19.31
C GLU A 71 -10.22 6.21 -18.72
N LEU A 72 -9.59 7.19 -18.05
CA LEU A 72 -8.28 7.00 -17.42
C LEU A 72 -8.34 6.04 -16.23
N CYS A 73 -9.40 6.13 -15.43
CA CYS A 73 -9.66 5.22 -14.33
C CYS A 73 -9.97 3.80 -14.80
N GLU A 74 -10.78 3.66 -15.85
CA GLU A 74 -11.04 2.36 -16.48
C GLU A 74 -9.74 1.72 -16.97
N ASP A 75 -8.87 2.48 -17.65
CA ASP A 75 -7.57 1.98 -18.11
C ASP A 75 -6.68 1.53 -16.94
N TRP A 76 -6.55 2.36 -15.90
CA TRP A 76 -5.77 1.99 -14.73
C TRP A 76 -6.28 0.72 -14.04
N CYS A 77 -7.58 0.64 -13.78
CA CYS A 77 -8.18 -0.51 -13.10
C CYS A 77 -8.05 -1.78 -13.95
N HIS A 78 -8.34 -1.69 -15.25
CA HIS A 78 -8.27 -2.82 -16.18
C HIS A 78 -6.84 -3.35 -16.34
N VAL A 79 -5.87 -2.47 -16.56
CA VAL A 79 -4.46 -2.85 -16.76
C VAL A 79 -3.85 -3.39 -15.47
N THR A 80 -4.20 -2.80 -14.32
CA THR A 80 -3.76 -3.29 -13.01
C THR A 80 -4.33 -4.67 -12.73
N GLU A 81 -5.62 -4.90 -12.98
CA GLU A 81 -6.22 -6.24 -12.84
C GLU A 81 -5.56 -7.25 -13.78
N SER A 82 -5.28 -6.86 -15.02
CA SER A 82 -4.74 -7.77 -16.04
C SER A 82 -3.28 -8.16 -15.80
N ASN A 83 -2.42 -7.19 -15.45
CA ASN A 83 -0.98 -7.38 -15.38
C ASN A 83 -0.46 -7.56 -13.95
N CYS A 84 -1.26 -7.17 -12.97
CA CYS A 84 -0.91 -7.19 -11.56
C CYS A 84 -1.95 -7.95 -10.72
N ALA A 85 -2.74 -8.89 -11.27
CA ALA A 85 -3.79 -9.62 -10.52
C ALA A 85 -3.34 -10.17 -9.15
N GLU A 86 -2.11 -10.68 -9.05
CA GLU A 86 -1.53 -11.21 -7.79
C GLU A 86 -1.18 -10.11 -6.76
N TYR A 87 -1.19 -8.85 -7.20
CA TYR A 87 -0.80 -7.64 -6.47
C TYR A 87 -1.89 -6.55 -6.45
N ALA A 88 -2.94 -6.71 -7.25
CA ALA A 88 -4.06 -5.78 -7.39
C ALA A 88 -4.95 -5.91 -6.15
N VAL A 89 -5.26 -4.76 -5.55
CA VAL A 89 -5.73 -4.71 -4.16
C VAL A 89 -7.26 -4.86 -4.06
N HIS A 90 -8.01 -4.73 -5.16
CA HIS A 90 -9.48 -4.72 -5.12
C HIS A 90 -10.10 -5.29 -6.40
N PRO A 91 -11.36 -5.78 -6.34
CA PRO A 91 -12.18 -5.99 -7.53
C PRO A 91 -12.24 -4.73 -8.41
N HIS A 92 -12.39 -4.90 -9.73
CA HIS A 92 -12.45 -3.80 -10.70
C HIS A 92 -13.40 -2.67 -10.29
N GLU A 93 -14.60 -3.00 -9.81
CA GLU A 93 -15.61 -2.03 -9.35
C GLU A 93 -15.09 -1.15 -8.20
N SER A 94 -14.49 -1.76 -7.18
CA SER A 94 -13.89 -1.05 -6.05
C SER A 94 -12.72 -0.14 -6.47
N CYS A 95 -11.96 -0.54 -7.50
CA CYS A 95 -10.92 0.32 -8.06
C CYS A 95 -11.54 1.56 -8.74
N LEU A 96 -12.61 1.37 -9.52
CA LEU A 96 -13.33 2.46 -10.17
C LEU A 96 -13.98 3.41 -9.16
N ASP A 97 -14.62 2.89 -8.12
CA ASP A 97 -15.23 3.69 -7.05
C ASP A 97 -14.22 4.64 -6.39
N PHE A 98 -13.00 4.14 -6.16
CA PHE A 98 -11.92 4.97 -5.64
C PHE A 98 -11.41 5.97 -6.67
N CYS A 99 -11.10 5.51 -7.89
CA CYS A 99 -10.44 6.33 -8.89
C CYS A 99 -11.33 7.46 -9.42
N ASN A 100 -12.60 7.16 -9.67
CA ASN A 100 -13.60 8.09 -10.19
C ASN A 100 -14.25 8.95 -9.10
N HIS A 101 -13.84 8.80 -7.84
CA HIS A 101 -14.38 9.58 -6.74
C HIS A 101 -14.21 11.09 -7.00
N GLU A 102 -15.24 11.88 -6.65
CA GLU A 102 -15.29 13.33 -6.95
C GLU A 102 -14.14 14.14 -6.32
N LEU A 103 -13.61 13.66 -5.21
CA LEU A 103 -12.43 14.22 -4.53
C LEU A 103 -11.12 14.06 -5.32
N GLN A 104 -11.07 13.18 -6.33
CA GLN A 104 -9.91 12.99 -7.23
C GLN A 104 -8.56 12.95 -6.50
N VAL A 105 -8.45 12.07 -5.50
CA VAL A 105 -7.30 11.99 -4.57
C VAL A 105 -5.94 11.68 -5.23
N ILE A 106 -5.96 11.08 -6.42
CA ILE A 106 -4.77 10.88 -7.26
C ILE A 106 -4.92 11.79 -8.48
N PRO A 107 -4.04 12.78 -8.69
CA PRO A 107 -4.03 13.61 -9.88
C PRO A 107 -3.83 12.80 -11.16
N ASP A 108 -4.36 13.25 -12.30
CA ASP A 108 -4.18 12.55 -13.58
C ASP A 108 -2.71 12.43 -13.99
N GLY A 109 -1.97 13.56 -13.93
CA GLY A 109 -0.59 13.66 -14.40
C GLY A 109 -0.45 13.84 -15.91
N ALA A 110 0.76 13.65 -16.42
CA ALA A 110 1.07 13.60 -17.84
C ALA A 110 1.21 12.16 -18.33
N ALA A 111 0.86 11.90 -19.59
CA ALA A 111 0.86 10.55 -20.16
C ALA A 111 2.21 9.82 -20.09
N ASP A 112 3.32 10.57 -20.05
CA ASP A 112 4.68 10.08 -19.94
C ASP A 112 5.24 10.08 -18.51
N ASP A 113 4.42 10.37 -17.50
CA ASP A 113 4.83 10.28 -16.10
C ASP A 113 5.28 8.84 -15.78
N THR A 114 6.50 8.69 -15.28
CA THR A 114 7.01 7.41 -14.75
C THR A 114 7.38 7.50 -13.26
N GLU A 115 7.26 8.69 -12.68
CA GLU A 115 7.54 9.00 -11.28
C GLU A 115 6.54 10.08 -10.80
N GLY A 116 6.38 10.21 -9.49
CA GLY A 116 5.48 11.19 -8.87
C GLY A 116 4.03 10.66 -8.73
N ASN A 117 3.26 11.29 -7.83
CA ASN A 117 1.91 10.84 -7.53
C ASN A 117 0.93 11.23 -8.65
N SER A 118 0.83 10.38 -9.68
CA SER A 118 -0.15 10.53 -10.75
C SER A 118 -0.74 9.21 -11.21
N LEU A 119 -1.94 9.30 -11.79
CA LEU A 119 -2.65 8.14 -12.35
C LEU A 119 -1.92 7.60 -13.58
N TYR A 120 -1.38 8.47 -14.44
CA TYR A 120 -0.56 8.05 -15.56
C TYR A 120 0.73 7.33 -15.14
N CYS A 121 1.40 7.77 -14.07
CA CYS A 121 2.52 7.03 -13.50
C CYS A 121 2.11 5.59 -13.19
N ARG A 122 0.99 5.42 -12.48
CA ARG A 122 0.48 4.09 -12.11
C ARG A 122 0.13 3.24 -13.32
N ILE A 123 -0.53 3.81 -14.33
CA ILE A 123 -0.87 3.14 -15.59
C ILE A 123 0.39 2.68 -16.32
N ASN A 124 1.42 3.52 -16.40
CA ASN A 124 2.68 3.19 -17.07
C ASN A 124 3.39 2.01 -16.38
N HIS A 125 3.41 1.98 -15.05
CA HIS A 125 3.97 0.85 -14.29
C HIS A 125 3.10 -0.42 -14.38
N ALA A 126 1.77 -0.28 -14.44
CA ALA A 126 0.86 -1.42 -14.65
C ALA A 126 1.03 -2.03 -16.04
N ASN A 127 1.23 -1.22 -17.08
CA ASN A 127 1.49 -1.68 -18.44
C ASN A 127 2.87 -2.35 -18.56
N ASN A 128 3.90 -1.78 -17.93
CA ASN A 128 5.24 -2.34 -17.92
C ASN A 128 5.29 -3.75 -17.30
N ALA A 129 4.47 -3.98 -16.26
CA ALA A 129 4.35 -5.25 -15.56
C ALA A 129 4.03 -6.45 -16.48
N ALA A 130 3.31 -6.25 -17.59
CA ALA A 130 2.98 -7.30 -18.56
C ALA A 130 4.22 -8.04 -19.13
N SER A 131 5.39 -7.39 -19.08
CA SER A 131 6.64 -7.91 -19.63
C SER A 131 7.63 -8.39 -18.56
N LEU A 132 7.30 -8.25 -17.28
CA LEU A 132 8.22 -8.48 -16.15
C LEU A 132 7.91 -9.78 -15.41
N GLN A 133 8.86 -10.24 -14.60
CA GLN A 133 8.71 -11.42 -13.73
C GLN A 133 9.43 -11.21 -12.39
N GLY A 134 9.04 -11.97 -11.37
CA GLY A 134 9.73 -12.00 -10.08
C GLY A 134 9.77 -10.64 -9.38
N ALA A 135 10.95 -10.24 -8.90
CA ALA A 135 11.11 -9.00 -8.13
C ALA A 135 10.81 -7.74 -8.96
N GLU A 136 11.12 -7.74 -10.27
CA GLU A 136 10.84 -6.60 -11.14
C GLU A 136 9.33 -6.43 -11.35
N LEU A 137 8.62 -7.54 -11.56
CA LEU A 137 7.15 -7.53 -11.63
C LEU A 137 6.54 -6.96 -10.35
N HIS A 138 7.02 -7.46 -9.20
CA HIS A 138 6.56 -7.00 -7.90
C HIS A 138 6.75 -5.49 -7.72
N SER A 139 7.95 -4.95 -7.98
CA SER A 139 8.18 -3.50 -7.86
C SER A 139 7.35 -2.67 -8.84
N SER A 140 7.14 -3.15 -10.06
CA SER A 140 6.26 -2.47 -11.05
C SER A 140 4.81 -2.45 -10.58
N CYS A 141 4.31 -3.56 -10.04
CA CYS A 141 2.95 -3.62 -9.50
C CYS A 141 2.77 -2.83 -8.20
N GLU A 142 3.82 -2.73 -7.36
CA GLU A 142 3.82 -1.81 -6.21
C GLU A 142 3.71 -0.35 -6.67
N ALA A 143 4.45 0.04 -7.70
CA ALA A 143 4.36 1.37 -8.29
C ALA A 143 2.97 1.66 -8.90
N ALA A 144 2.35 0.66 -9.52
CA ALA A 144 0.99 0.73 -10.05
C ALA A 144 -0.10 0.82 -8.98
N SER A 145 0.19 0.40 -7.74
CA SER A 145 -0.77 0.39 -6.63
C SER A 145 -1.17 1.81 -6.18
N PHE A 146 -2.19 1.92 -5.32
CA PHE A 146 -2.62 3.17 -4.68
C PHE A 146 -1.48 3.87 -3.91
N ASN A 147 -0.56 3.11 -3.32
CA ASN A 147 0.51 3.64 -2.46
C ASN A 147 1.76 4.01 -3.26
N GLY A 148 1.83 3.65 -4.54
CA GLY A 148 2.87 4.09 -5.48
C GLY A 148 4.25 3.50 -5.33
N GLY A 149 4.45 2.59 -4.38
CA GLY A 149 5.68 1.81 -4.27
C GLY A 149 6.97 2.65 -4.14
N GLY A 150 6.86 3.92 -3.75
CA GLY A 150 8.00 4.84 -3.72
C GLY A 150 8.39 5.44 -5.08
N VAL A 151 7.71 5.06 -6.17
CA VAL A 151 7.98 5.55 -7.52
C VAL A 151 6.89 6.53 -7.96
N CYS A 152 5.63 6.09 -7.92
CA CYS A 152 4.48 6.95 -8.19
C CYS A 152 4.03 7.68 -6.91
N GLY A 153 4.98 8.42 -6.32
CA GLY A 153 4.90 8.95 -4.96
C GLY A 153 5.31 7.92 -3.91
N ASN A 154 5.82 8.40 -2.78
CA ASN A 154 6.08 7.55 -1.63
C ASN A 154 4.84 7.35 -0.74
N THR A 155 4.89 6.38 0.16
CA THR A 155 3.74 6.02 1.00
C THR A 155 3.21 7.20 1.80
N CYS A 156 4.09 8.02 2.39
CA CYS A 156 3.68 9.18 3.19
C CYS A 156 3.12 10.32 2.32
N GLU A 157 3.72 10.59 1.16
CA GLU A 157 3.20 11.57 0.20
C GLU A 157 1.79 11.20 -0.26
N ASN A 158 1.60 9.94 -0.64
CA ASN A 158 0.33 9.45 -1.14
C ASN A 158 -0.74 9.44 -0.03
N TYR A 159 -0.38 8.96 1.17
CA TYR A 159 -1.25 9.02 2.35
C TYR A 159 -1.66 10.45 2.69
N CYS A 160 -0.70 11.37 2.74
CA CYS A 160 -0.96 12.75 3.14
C CYS A 160 -1.74 13.53 2.08
N ALA A 161 -1.53 13.25 0.80
CA ALA A 161 -2.37 13.78 -0.27
C ALA A 161 -3.82 13.29 -0.11
N GLN A 162 -4.02 12.01 0.18
CA GLN A 162 -5.36 11.46 0.32
C GLN A 162 -6.09 11.99 1.56
N VAL A 163 -5.42 12.03 2.72
CA VAL A 163 -6.03 12.48 3.97
C VAL A 163 -6.38 13.97 3.91
N ASP A 164 -5.58 14.78 3.20
CA ASP A 164 -5.89 16.20 3.01
C ASP A 164 -7.10 16.39 2.11
N MET A 165 -7.26 15.61 1.03
CA MET A 165 -8.45 15.71 0.19
C MET A 165 -9.71 15.15 0.87
N THR A 166 -9.56 14.11 1.71
CA THR A 166 -10.71 13.36 2.26
C THR A 166 -11.16 13.86 3.63
N CYS A 167 -10.20 14.17 4.50
CA CYS A 167 -10.42 14.47 5.93
C CYS A 167 -10.00 15.89 6.28
N ASN A 168 -10.28 16.82 5.37
CA ASN A 168 -10.15 18.25 5.56
C ASN A 168 -11.45 18.93 5.07
N PRO A 169 -12.19 19.66 5.92
CA PRO A 169 -13.42 20.33 5.52
C PRO A 169 -13.22 21.40 4.43
N ASP A 170 -11.99 21.88 4.23
CA ASP A 170 -11.67 22.85 3.17
C ASP A 170 -11.66 22.19 1.78
N ASN A 171 -11.35 20.89 1.70
CA ASN A 171 -11.28 20.11 0.45
C ASN A 171 -12.48 19.17 0.26
N ASN A 172 -13.08 18.68 1.35
CA ASN A 172 -14.25 17.81 1.35
C ASN A 172 -15.40 18.45 2.15
N SER A 173 -16.39 18.99 1.43
CA SER A 173 -17.55 19.65 2.05
C SER A 173 -18.48 18.72 2.83
N GLU A 174 -18.35 17.41 2.65
CA GLU A 174 -19.15 16.42 3.38
C GLU A 174 -18.53 16.02 4.73
N TYR A 175 -17.24 16.30 4.92
CA TYR A 175 -16.55 16.05 6.17
C TYR A 175 -16.77 17.21 7.15
N ASN A 176 -17.40 16.91 8.29
CA ASN A 176 -17.75 17.91 9.31
C ASN A 176 -16.79 17.93 10.51
N GLY A 177 -15.67 17.21 10.43
CA GLY A 177 -14.64 17.17 11.47
C GLY A 177 -13.60 18.28 11.32
N ALA A 178 -12.66 18.35 12.26
CA ALA A 178 -11.46 19.16 12.09
C ALA A 178 -10.51 18.50 11.09
N PRO A 179 -9.70 19.27 10.35
CA PRO A 179 -8.62 18.71 9.53
C PRO A 179 -7.78 17.73 10.36
N ASN A 180 -7.50 16.56 9.81
CA ASN A 180 -6.64 15.57 10.48
C ASN A 180 -5.20 16.10 10.70
N TYR A 181 -4.75 17.00 9.82
CA TYR A 181 -3.45 17.67 9.88
C TYR A 181 -3.61 19.14 9.51
N SER A 182 -2.74 20.00 10.05
CA SER A 182 -2.77 21.43 9.73
C SER A 182 -2.12 21.77 8.39
N SER A 183 -1.27 20.88 7.86
CA SER A 183 -0.64 21.02 6.55
C SER A 183 -0.15 19.67 6.01
N GLN A 184 0.09 19.63 4.70
CA GLN A 184 0.72 18.46 4.06
C GLN A 184 2.13 18.19 4.60
N GLU A 185 2.92 19.23 4.87
CA GLU A 185 4.28 19.10 5.42
C GLU A 185 4.27 18.50 6.83
N GLU A 186 3.35 18.94 7.69
CA GLU A 186 3.16 18.34 9.02
C GLU A 186 2.74 16.87 8.90
N CYS A 187 1.79 16.56 8.01
CA CYS A 187 1.35 15.19 7.81
C CYS A 187 2.51 14.27 7.41
N ILE A 188 3.33 14.69 6.44
CA ILE A 188 4.47 13.89 5.97
C ILE A 188 5.48 13.70 7.10
N GLN A 189 5.81 14.77 7.84
CA GLN A 189 6.73 14.68 8.96
C GLN A 189 6.23 13.68 10.01
N ILE A 190 4.95 13.74 10.38
CA ILE A 190 4.36 12.78 11.33
C ILE A 190 4.40 11.37 10.76
N CYS A 191 4.03 11.19 9.48
CA CYS A 191 4.04 9.89 8.84
C CYS A 191 5.42 9.23 8.88
N GLU A 192 6.47 9.98 8.50
CA GLU A 192 7.83 9.47 8.46
C GLU A 192 8.44 9.21 9.85
N THR A 193 7.97 9.91 10.88
CA THR A 193 8.56 9.83 12.23
C THR A 193 7.78 8.97 13.20
N GLU A 194 6.47 8.85 13.03
CA GLU A 194 5.58 8.18 13.98
C GLU A 194 5.01 6.87 13.44
N PHE A 195 4.89 6.66 12.12
CA PHE A 195 4.30 5.43 11.56
C PHE A 195 5.38 4.37 11.32
N THR A 196 5.98 3.91 12.43
CA THR A 196 7.17 3.06 12.44
C THR A 196 6.90 1.57 12.31
N GLY A 197 5.62 1.17 12.27
CA GLY A 197 5.19 -0.22 12.17
C GLY A 197 5.84 -0.88 10.95
N GLN A 198 6.21 -2.14 11.08
CA GLN A 198 6.66 -2.91 9.93
C GLN A 198 5.44 -3.56 9.28
N PRO A 199 5.34 -3.56 7.93
CA PRO A 199 4.37 -4.39 7.27
C PRO A 199 4.57 -5.85 7.70
N LEU A 200 3.46 -6.58 7.87
CA LEU A 200 3.50 -7.96 8.35
C LEU A 200 4.41 -8.82 7.45
N PRO A 201 5.32 -9.64 8.03
CA PRO A 201 6.20 -10.47 7.22
C PRO A 201 5.41 -11.52 6.45
N ASN A 202 5.63 -11.59 5.14
CA ASN A 202 4.90 -12.45 4.20
C ASN A 202 3.39 -12.17 4.21
N PRO A 203 3.04 -11.19 3.39
CA PRO A 203 2.34 -11.56 2.16
C PRO A 203 2.75 -10.69 0.97
N PRO A 204 2.24 -10.95 -0.25
CA PRO A 204 2.26 -9.94 -1.29
C PRO A 204 1.62 -8.64 -0.79
N VAL A 205 2.03 -7.54 -1.42
CA VAL A 205 1.59 -6.15 -1.24
C VAL A 205 0.10 -5.95 -0.90
N PRO A 206 -0.87 -6.75 -1.39
CA PRO A 206 -2.27 -6.52 -1.08
C PRO A 206 -2.56 -6.44 0.43
N ILE A 207 -1.87 -7.21 1.28
CA ILE A 207 -2.26 -7.29 2.70
C ILE A 207 -1.70 -6.14 3.58
N THR A 208 -0.73 -5.35 3.10
CA THR A 208 -0.28 -4.16 3.84
C THR A 208 -1.38 -3.09 3.89
N ASN A 209 -2.34 -3.15 2.96
CA ASN A 209 -3.51 -2.27 2.87
C ASN A 209 -4.69 -2.66 3.78
N PHE A 210 -4.53 -3.50 4.81
CA PHE A 210 -5.67 -4.01 5.58
C PHE A 210 -5.76 -3.54 7.04
N GLY A 211 -5.20 -2.37 7.35
CA GLY A 211 -5.53 -1.72 8.61
C GLY A 211 -4.86 -2.35 9.84
N TYR A 212 -3.60 -2.79 9.73
CA TYR A 212 -2.83 -3.27 10.89
C TYR A 212 -1.45 -2.64 11.02
N GLY A 213 -0.98 -2.64 12.26
CA GLY A 213 0.30 -2.06 12.64
C GLY A 213 0.24 -0.54 12.64
N ASN A 214 1.21 0.07 13.31
CA ASN A 214 1.39 1.51 13.27
C ASN A 214 2.04 1.93 11.93
N THR A 215 1.36 1.68 10.81
CA THR A 215 1.86 1.89 9.44
C THR A 215 1.07 2.97 8.71
N ALA A 216 1.72 3.62 7.74
CA ALA A 216 1.03 4.52 6.82
C ALA A 216 -0.02 3.79 5.95
N ASP A 217 0.25 2.54 5.54
CA ASP A 217 -0.69 1.73 4.76
C ASP A 217 -1.97 1.41 5.55
N CYS A 218 -1.87 1.12 6.85
CA CYS A 218 -3.04 0.94 7.72
C CYS A 218 -3.95 2.17 7.69
N ARG A 219 -3.34 3.35 7.80
CA ARG A 219 -4.05 4.61 7.84
C ARG A 219 -4.65 4.95 6.49
N TYR A 220 -3.88 4.75 5.42
CA TYR A 220 -4.33 4.88 4.03
C TYR A 220 -5.60 4.06 3.78
N TYR A 221 -5.64 2.81 4.27
CA TYR A 221 -6.82 1.96 4.17
C TYR A 221 -8.06 2.60 4.82
N HIS A 222 -7.96 3.12 6.05
CA HIS A 222 -9.09 3.79 6.69
C HIS A 222 -9.57 5.01 5.92
N ILE A 223 -8.64 5.84 5.44
CA ILE A 223 -9.00 7.01 4.62
C ILE A 223 -9.70 6.57 3.33
N LYS A 224 -9.18 5.54 2.66
CA LYS A 224 -9.78 4.97 1.45
C LYS A 224 -11.19 4.41 1.69
N VAL A 225 -11.38 3.62 2.75
CA VAL A 225 -12.68 3.03 3.08
C VAL A 225 -13.72 4.11 3.40
N SER A 226 -13.31 5.26 3.91
CA SER A 226 -14.20 6.40 4.11
C SER A 226 -14.86 6.91 2.81
N MET A 227 -14.21 6.71 1.66
CA MET A 227 -14.68 7.09 0.33
C MET A 227 -15.50 5.98 -0.35
N MET A 228 -15.18 4.70 -0.05
CA MET A 228 -15.71 3.54 -0.78
C MET A 228 -16.93 2.87 -0.14
N HIS A 229 -17.41 3.31 1.02
CA HIS A 229 -18.65 2.75 1.58
C HIS A 229 -19.84 3.10 0.68
N ALA A 230 -20.81 2.18 0.53
CA ALA A 230 -22.00 2.33 -0.32
C ALA A 230 -22.86 3.57 -0.03
N ASP A 231 -22.64 4.22 1.12
CA ASP A 231 -23.24 5.49 1.52
C ASP A 231 -22.18 6.60 1.68
N GLY A 232 -21.12 6.59 0.85
CA GLY A 232 -20.08 7.63 0.77
C GLY A 232 -20.69 8.99 1.10
N GLY A 233 -20.21 9.57 2.20
CA GLY A 233 -21.04 10.51 2.90
C GLY A 233 -20.52 10.94 4.26
N PRO A 234 -21.16 11.96 4.87
CA PRO A 234 -20.72 12.55 6.14
C PRO A 234 -20.52 11.53 7.27
N ALA A 235 -21.31 10.46 7.30
CA ALA A 235 -21.21 9.41 8.32
C ALA A 235 -19.96 8.53 8.14
N ALA A 236 -19.62 8.16 6.91
CA ALA A 236 -18.43 7.36 6.60
C ALA A 236 -17.15 8.15 6.90
N TYR A 237 -17.08 9.42 6.47
CA TYR A 237 -15.95 10.30 6.80
C TYR A 237 -15.81 10.50 8.31
N SER A 238 -16.90 10.77 9.01
CA SER A 238 -16.87 10.95 10.47
C SER A 238 -16.43 9.70 11.23
N MET A 239 -16.67 8.50 10.68
CA MET A 239 -16.26 7.24 11.28
C MET A 239 -14.78 6.93 11.02
N HIS A 240 -14.32 7.08 9.78
CA HIS A 240 -13.01 6.55 9.36
C HIS A 240 -11.87 7.58 9.39
N CYS A 241 -12.15 8.87 9.17
CA CYS A 241 -11.12 9.90 9.25
C CYS A 241 -10.36 9.92 10.59
N PRO A 242 -11.03 9.76 11.77
CA PRO A 242 -10.33 9.68 13.05
C PRO A 242 -9.40 8.47 13.15
N HIS A 243 -9.76 7.33 12.57
CA HIS A 243 -8.95 6.10 12.58
C HIS A 243 -7.71 6.20 11.69
N GLY A 244 -7.74 7.03 10.63
CA GLY A 244 -6.59 7.25 9.77
C GLY A 244 -5.55 8.23 10.33
N SER A 245 -5.93 9.18 11.20
CA SER A 245 -5.02 10.23 11.69
C SER A 245 -3.98 9.76 12.71
N ALA A 246 -2.85 10.46 12.90
CA ALA A 246 -1.81 10.12 13.88
C ALA A 246 -2.27 10.04 15.37
N PRO A 247 -3.24 10.83 15.86
CA PRO A 247 -3.86 10.55 17.15
C PRO A 247 -4.88 9.42 17.08
N SER A 248 -4.89 8.58 16.03
CA SER A 248 -5.81 7.46 15.86
C SER A 248 -5.89 6.77 17.19
N THR A 249 -7.11 6.61 17.68
CA THR A 249 -7.36 5.77 18.84
C THR A 249 -6.52 4.52 18.65
N SER A 250 -5.58 4.27 19.56
CA SER A 250 -4.57 3.20 19.56
C SER A 250 -5.15 1.80 19.30
N ASP A 251 -6.47 1.69 19.19
CA ASP A 251 -7.21 0.47 18.97
C ASP A 251 -7.25 0.03 17.49
N THR A 252 -6.85 0.87 16.52
CA THR A 252 -6.98 0.55 15.07
C THR A 252 -5.65 0.41 14.33
N CYS A 253 -4.89 1.51 14.15
CA CYS A 253 -3.57 1.49 13.51
C CYS A 253 -2.45 1.56 14.54
N ASP A 254 -2.29 0.47 15.28
CA ASP A 254 -1.25 0.34 16.32
C ASP A 254 -0.53 -1.01 16.19
N ASP A 255 0.69 -1.05 16.68
CA ASP A 255 1.46 -2.27 16.91
C ASP A 255 0.90 -3.07 18.11
N GLU A 256 -0.20 -2.66 18.73
CA GLU A 256 -0.98 -3.48 19.67
C GLU A 256 -2.40 -3.77 19.16
N ALA A 257 -2.69 -3.44 17.88
CA ALA A 257 -4.02 -3.58 17.29
C ALA A 257 -4.60 -4.99 17.50
N LYS A 258 -5.72 -5.02 18.21
CA LYS A 258 -6.35 -6.25 18.68
C LYS A 258 -7.11 -6.92 17.53
N PRO A 259 -7.01 -8.25 17.31
CA PRO A 259 -7.96 -8.99 16.49
C PRO A 259 -9.39 -8.58 16.79
N ASN A 260 -10.09 -8.18 15.74
CA ASN A 260 -11.42 -7.65 15.86
C ASN A 260 -12.32 -8.23 14.77
N MET A 261 -13.61 -8.10 15.02
CA MET A 261 -14.66 -8.65 14.17
C MET A 261 -14.74 -7.95 12.82
N ALA A 262 -14.47 -6.64 12.78
CA ALA A 262 -14.52 -5.86 11.54
C ALA A 262 -13.47 -6.35 10.55
N ASN A 263 -12.23 -6.57 11.02
CA ASN A 263 -11.16 -7.07 10.18
C ASN A 263 -11.41 -8.51 9.76
N TYR A 264 -11.81 -9.40 10.68
CA TYR A 264 -12.22 -10.76 10.31
C TYR A 264 -13.25 -10.74 9.17
N CYS A 265 -14.34 -9.99 9.35
CA CYS A 265 -15.41 -9.89 8.36
C CYS A 265 -14.94 -9.29 7.03
N SER A 266 -14.09 -8.26 7.06
CA SER A 266 -13.52 -7.68 5.85
C SER A 266 -12.72 -8.70 5.05
N PHE A 267 -11.81 -9.44 5.69
CA PHE A 267 -10.96 -10.42 5.00
C PHE A 267 -11.76 -11.56 4.39
N VAL A 268 -12.61 -12.21 5.18
CA VAL A 268 -13.35 -13.37 4.70
C VAL A 268 -14.36 -13.00 3.61
N THR A 269 -15.00 -11.84 3.69
CA THR A 269 -15.95 -11.41 2.63
C THR A 269 -15.24 -10.99 1.35
N THR A 270 -14.00 -10.49 1.47
CA THR A 270 -13.17 -10.14 0.31
C THR A 270 -12.58 -11.36 -0.38
N PHE A 271 -12.03 -12.32 0.37
CA PHE A 271 -11.20 -13.40 -0.18
C PHE A 271 -11.86 -14.78 -0.17
N CYS A 272 -12.92 -14.97 0.62
CA CYS A 272 -13.72 -16.19 0.60
C CYS A 272 -14.97 -15.95 -0.23
N THR A 273 -14.86 -16.12 -1.55
CA THR A 273 -15.96 -15.94 -2.50
C THR A 273 -16.36 -17.28 -3.13
N ASP A 274 -17.44 -17.28 -3.92
CA ASP A 274 -17.91 -18.44 -4.68
C ASP A 274 -18.06 -19.73 -3.84
N GLU A 275 -17.31 -20.77 -4.19
CA GLU A 275 -17.34 -22.07 -3.51
C GLU A 275 -16.70 -22.04 -2.10
N HIS A 276 -15.97 -20.97 -1.79
CA HIS A 276 -15.36 -20.73 -0.48
C HIS A 276 -16.14 -19.73 0.38
N ALA A 277 -17.26 -19.18 -0.11
CA ALA A 277 -18.05 -18.18 0.62
C ALA A 277 -18.49 -18.65 2.00
N LEU A 278 -18.15 -17.85 3.02
CA LEU A 278 -18.48 -18.16 4.42
C LEU A 278 -19.85 -17.61 4.84
N PHE A 279 -20.44 -16.68 4.10
CA PHE A 279 -21.74 -16.07 4.45
C PHE A 279 -22.66 -16.01 3.24
N GLU A 280 -23.96 -16.13 3.45
CA GLU A 280 -24.97 -16.24 2.38
C GLU A 280 -24.98 -15.04 1.43
N ASN A 281 -24.78 -13.83 1.97
CA ASN A 281 -24.67 -12.59 1.18
C ASN A 281 -23.21 -12.13 0.99
N ASN A 282 -22.26 -12.82 1.62
CA ASN A 282 -20.83 -12.53 1.66
C ASN A 282 -20.46 -11.03 1.78
N ASP A 283 -21.20 -10.28 2.60
CA ASP A 283 -20.98 -8.87 2.84
C ASP A 283 -20.57 -8.60 4.29
N VAL A 284 -19.81 -7.51 4.51
CA VAL A 284 -19.24 -7.17 5.82
C VAL A 284 -20.34 -6.96 6.87
N ALA A 285 -21.45 -6.31 6.51
CA ALA A 285 -22.53 -6.02 7.45
C ALA A 285 -23.27 -7.29 7.88
N GLY A 286 -23.51 -8.21 6.96
CA GLY A 286 -24.06 -9.54 7.20
C GLY A 286 -23.16 -10.37 8.11
N CYS A 287 -21.85 -10.40 7.82
CA CYS A 287 -20.88 -11.07 8.68
C CYS A 287 -20.88 -10.47 10.10
N MET A 288 -20.82 -9.14 10.22
CA MET A 288 -20.86 -8.47 11.53
C MET A 288 -22.18 -8.75 12.26
N GLY A 289 -23.31 -8.79 11.55
CA GLY A 289 -24.61 -9.13 12.10
C GLY A 289 -24.68 -10.55 12.67
N ILE A 290 -24.02 -11.51 12.03
CA ILE A 290 -23.91 -12.90 12.48
C ILE A 290 -22.99 -13.01 13.70
N MET A 291 -21.86 -12.28 13.68
CA MET A 291 -20.81 -12.39 14.69
C MET A 291 -21.10 -11.56 15.96
N ASN A 292 -21.82 -10.44 15.87
CA ASN A 292 -22.08 -9.52 16.99
C ASN A 292 -22.83 -10.17 18.18
N PRO A 293 -23.87 -11.00 17.99
CA PRO A 293 -24.55 -11.71 19.08
C PRO A 293 -23.67 -12.70 19.85
N LEU A 294 -22.49 -13.04 19.33
CA LEU A 294 -21.61 -14.08 19.84
C LEU A 294 -20.47 -13.53 20.71
N THR A 295 -20.53 -12.24 21.06
CA THR A 295 -19.59 -11.60 21.99
C THR A 295 -19.98 -11.86 23.46
N PRO A 296 -19.02 -12.18 24.34
CA PRO A 296 -17.57 -12.05 24.14
C PRO A 296 -16.91 -13.40 23.84
N MET A 297 -16.41 -13.59 22.61
CA MET A 297 -15.38 -14.60 22.39
C MET A 297 -14.15 -14.22 23.23
N PRO A 298 -13.50 -15.17 23.94
CA PRO A 298 -12.32 -14.87 24.72
C PRO A 298 -11.22 -14.31 23.81
N TYR A 299 -10.77 -13.11 24.15
CA TYR A 299 -9.62 -12.47 23.54
C TYR A 299 -8.38 -12.83 24.36
N ALA A 300 -7.34 -13.37 23.72
CA ALA A 300 -6.05 -13.52 24.37
C ALA A 300 -5.37 -12.14 24.43
N GLU A 301 -5.48 -11.43 25.56
CA GLU A 301 -4.75 -10.18 25.76
C GLU A 301 -3.23 -10.47 25.84
N GLY A 302 -2.51 -10.06 24.80
CA GLY A 302 -1.05 -10.12 24.73
C GLY A 302 -0.50 -9.18 23.66
N PRO A 303 0.70 -8.62 23.85
CA PRO A 303 1.34 -7.72 22.89
C PRO A 303 1.86 -8.56 21.71
N PHE A 304 1.01 -8.74 20.68
CA PHE A 304 1.16 -9.64 19.52
C PHE A 304 1.33 -11.14 19.86
N PRO A 305 0.54 -12.05 19.25
CA PRO A 305 0.50 -12.20 17.80
C PRO A 305 -0.87 -12.60 17.24
N SER A 306 -1.65 -11.62 16.80
CA SER A 306 -2.88 -11.79 15.99
C SER A 306 -2.69 -12.69 14.77
N PHE A 307 -1.46 -12.77 14.25
CA PHE A 307 -1.08 -13.60 13.11
C PHE A 307 -0.15 -14.78 13.45
N GLN A 308 -0.07 -15.19 14.71
CA GLN A 308 0.54 -16.47 15.08
C GLN A 308 -0.38 -17.31 15.96
N ASP A 309 -1.45 -16.71 16.50
CA ASP A 309 -2.59 -17.45 17.03
C ASP A 309 -3.23 -18.21 15.88
N SER A 310 -2.75 -19.44 15.68
CA SER A 310 -3.13 -20.28 14.56
C SER A 310 -4.08 -21.37 14.99
N SER A 311 -4.54 -21.39 16.25
CA SER A 311 -5.50 -22.39 16.76
C SER A 311 -6.16 -21.92 18.06
N GLY A 312 -7.45 -22.21 18.25
CA GLY A 312 -8.20 -21.95 19.47
C GLY A 312 -9.45 -21.10 19.27
N SER A 313 -10.25 -20.99 20.32
CA SER A 313 -11.56 -20.33 20.38
C SER A 313 -11.48 -18.80 20.45
N THR A 314 -10.61 -18.19 19.65
CA THR A 314 -10.24 -16.78 19.80
C THR A 314 -10.50 -15.99 18.53
N MET A 315 -10.75 -14.69 18.69
CA MET A 315 -10.78 -13.76 17.55
C MET A 315 -9.41 -13.69 16.84
N GLY A 316 -8.32 -13.92 17.58
CA GLY A 316 -6.97 -14.01 17.03
C GLY A 316 -6.83 -15.12 16.00
N CYS A 317 -7.26 -16.34 16.33
CA CYS A 317 -7.26 -17.46 15.41
C CYS A 317 -8.06 -17.17 14.14
N LEU A 318 -9.26 -16.63 14.28
CA LEU A 318 -10.11 -16.27 13.14
C LEU A 318 -9.45 -15.20 12.26
N ASN A 319 -8.85 -14.16 12.86
CA ASN A 319 -8.13 -13.12 12.12
C ASN A 319 -6.89 -13.69 11.41
N TYR A 320 -6.13 -14.59 12.05
CA TYR A 320 -4.98 -15.25 11.43
C TYR A 320 -5.39 -16.02 10.17
N TRP A 321 -6.38 -16.91 10.28
CA TRP A 321 -6.78 -17.71 9.13
C TRP A 321 -7.50 -16.90 8.07
N ALA A 322 -8.30 -15.91 8.46
CA ALA A 322 -8.88 -14.95 7.52
C ALA A 322 -7.79 -14.22 6.72
N TYR A 323 -6.69 -13.84 7.35
CA TYR A 323 -5.53 -13.28 6.67
C TYR A 323 -4.86 -14.26 5.69
N GLN A 324 -4.75 -15.54 6.06
CA GLN A 324 -4.17 -16.56 5.16
C GLN A 324 -5.04 -16.84 3.92
N THR A 325 -6.31 -16.40 3.90
CA THR A 325 -7.21 -16.59 2.73
C THR A 325 -6.79 -15.76 1.52
N ALA A 326 -6.15 -14.61 1.74
CA ALA A 326 -5.58 -13.79 0.67
C ALA A 326 -4.41 -14.48 -0.06
N LEU A 327 -3.76 -15.46 0.60
CA LEU A 327 -2.68 -16.25 -0.01
C LEU A 327 -3.19 -17.52 -0.68
N ASP A 328 -4.25 -18.12 -0.11
CA ASP A 328 -4.85 -19.35 -0.56
C ASP A 328 -6.29 -19.43 -0.04
N SER A 329 -7.26 -19.34 -0.95
CA SER A 329 -8.69 -19.38 -0.63
C SER A 329 -9.12 -20.70 0.03
N ALA A 330 -8.34 -21.78 -0.08
CA ALA A 330 -8.59 -23.01 0.67
C ALA A 330 -8.51 -22.81 2.20
N ASN A 331 -7.85 -21.73 2.67
CA ASN A 331 -7.82 -21.36 4.09
C ASN A 331 -9.15 -20.82 4.61
N CYS A 332 -10.12 -20.49 3.75
CA CYS A 332 -11.45 -20.03 4.16
C CYS A 332 -12.14 -21.03 5.10
N ALA A 333 -11.99 -22.33 4.85
CA ALA A 333 -12.53 -23.37 5.73
C ALA A 333 -11.93 -23.37 7.15
N LYS A 334 -10.72 -22.82 7.32
CA LYS A 334 -10.06 -22.68 8.64
C LYS A 334 -10.47 -21.41 9.37
N ALA A 335 -10.98 -20.43 8.63
CA ALA A 335 -11.54 -19.18 9.14
C ALA A 335 -13.07 -19.25 9.36
N ASP A 336 -13.75 -20.34 8.98
CA ASP A 336 -15.19 -20.49 9.25
C ASP A 336 -15.43 -20.71 10.75
N TRP A 337 -16.16 -19.80 11.38
CA TRP A 337 -16.50 -19.85 12.79
C TRP A 337 -17.70 -20.77 13.11
N ARG A 338 -18.54 -21.13 12.12
CA ARG A 338 -19.82 -21.80 12.37
C ARG A 338 -19.64 -23.29 12.71
N GLU A 339 -19.88 -23.64 13.97
CA GLU A 339 -19.79 -25.02 14.52
C GLU A 339 -20.54 -26.07 13.68
N GLU A 340 -21.71 -25.71 13.14
CA GLU A 340 -22.54 -26.59 12.32
C GLU A 340 -21.98 -26.92 10.92
N ASN A 341 -21.10 -26.08 10.38
CA ASN A 341 -20.49 -26.28 9.06
C ASN A 341 -19.21 -27.10 9.10
N TRP A 342 -18.66 -27.34 10.30
CA TRP A 342 -17.40 -28.03 10.49
C TRP A 342 -17.41 -29.52 10.17
N VAL A 343 -18.59 -30.13 10.02
CA VAL A 343 -18.71 -31.58 9.80
C VAL A 343 -18.94 -31.94 8.32
N SER A 344 -19.02 -30.98 7.40
CA SER A 344 -19.37 -31.30 5.99
C SER A 344 -18.34 -30.95 4.91
N ASN A 345 -17.34 -30.10 5.17
CA ASN A 345 -16.26 -29.77 4.19
C ASN A 345 -14.84 -29.84 4.78
N GLY A 346 -14.50 -30.95 5.43
CA GLY A 346 -13.10 -31.24 5.80
C GLY A 346 -12.58 -30.63 7.11
N GLY A 347 -13.46 -29.99 7.89
CA GLY A 347 -13.33 -29.72 9.34
C GLY A 347 -11.92 -29.72 9.91
N GLN A 348 -11.12 -28.70 9.61
CA GLN A 348 -9.74 -28.68 10.12
C GLN A 348 -9.65 -28.33 11.60
N GLY A 349 -10.73 -27.98 12.28
CA GLY A 349 -10.70 -28.00 13.74
C GLY A 349 -10.09 -26.76 14.39
N ILE A 350 -9.61 -25.80 13.60
CA ILE A 350 -8.50 -24.96 14.03
C ILE A 350 -8.93 -23.81 14.94
N CYS A 351 -9.89 -22.99 14.51
CA CYS A 351 -10.46 -21.90 15.34
C CYS A 351 -11.84 -22.29 15.88
N HIS A 352 -11.90 -23.28 16.76
CA HIS A 352 -13.17 -23.81 17.28
C HIS A 352 -13.56 -23.08 18.57
N PRO A 353 -14.81 -22.64 18.78
CA PRO A 353 -15.30 -22.16 20.07
C PRO A 353 -15.19 -23.13 21.26
#